data_AF-A0A1C2DAE8-F1
#
_entry.id   AF-A0A1C2DAE8-F1
#
_cell.length_a   1.000
_cell.length_b   1.000
_cell.length_c   1.000
_cell.angle_alpha   90.00
_cell.angle_beta   90.00
_cell.angle_gamma   90.00
#
_symmetry.space_group_name_H-M   'P 1'
#
loop_
_entity.id
_entity.type
_entity.pdbx_description
1 polymer ?
#
loop_
_entity_poly.entity_id
_entity_poly.type
_entity_poly.pdbx_seq_one_letter_code
_entity_poly.pdbx_strand_id
1 'polypeptide(L)'
;MYQRQRDIHLPYGGSYQPGITRSTKSSAVFIFTGKSGEQYGYHDKKDDLGVYSYTGEGQTGDMTLSKGNLAILNHAREGRALHLFESLGHGKGHRYLDEFCCASYEWGEGLDKHGNKRRTIVFRLVPVSVNVQDEVKPDADNEEDEAVDMSLSAARKTALEASDTPEGDQNLVLKTVYARSKKVKRYVLLRADGTCESCGKPAPFYKVDGAPYLEPHHVNRLSDGGLDHPNFVGGVCPTCHREIHYGRDGSKKNEELRVAIMTKENALAKALQEAKRSKKSAVPT
;
A
#
# COMPACT_ATOMS: atom_id res chain seq x y z
N MET A 1 21.10 -11.60 1.71
CA MET A 1 21.77 -10.91 2.83
C MET A 1 22.26 -9.56 2.34
N TYR A 2 21.93 -8.47 3.04
CA TYR A 2 22.12 -7.09 2.59
C TYR A 2 22.96 -6.29 3.58
N GLN A 3 23.94 -5.56 3.08
CA GLN A 3 24.68 -4.53 3.82
C GLN A 3 23.92 -3.21 3.71
N ARG A 4 23.50 -2.66 4.86
CA ARG A 4 22.57 -1.52 4.91
C ARG A 4 23.08 -0.29 4.13
N GLN A 5 24.35 0.05 4.28
CA GLN A 5 24.93 1.19 3.55
C GLN A 5 25.05 0.91 2.04
N ARG A 6 25.68 -0.21 1.68
CA ARG A 6 26.04 -0.52 0.29
C ARG A 6 24.86 -0.95 -0.57
N ASP A 7 24.02 -1.82 -0.03
CA ASP A 7 23.00 -2.54 -0.80
C ASP A 7 21.61 -1.86 -0.68
N ILE A 8 21.42 -0.92 0.27
CA ILE A 8 20.14 -0.21 0.49
C ILE A 8 20.31 1.30 0.33
N HIS A 9 21.08 1.98 1.19
CA HIS A 9 21.11 3.46 1.16
C HIS A 9 21.88 4.06 -0.01
N LEU A 10 22.93 3.40 -0.52
CA LEU A 10 23.64 3.88 -1.69
C LEU A 10 22.76 3.84 -2.97
N PRO A 11 22.08 2.72 -3.29
CA PRO A 11 21.17 2.66 -4.45
C PRO A 11 19.86 3.43 -4.24
N TYR A 12 19.28 3.44 -3.03
CA TYR A 12 17.92 3.98 -2.80
C TYR A 12 17.87 5.28 -1.98
N GLY A 13 19.00 5.76 -1.46
CA GLY A 13 19.08 6.98 -0.66
C GLY A 13 18.48 6.87 0.74
N GLY A 14 18.19 8.02 1.35
CA GLY A 14 17.70 8.13 2.73
C GLY A 14 18.80 8.04 3.80
N SER A 15 18.43 8.27 5.06
CA SER A 15 19.35 8.22 6.20
C SER A 15 19.60 6.78 6.66
N TYR A 16 20.84 6.44 7.00
CA TYR A 16 21.22 5.08 7.45
C TYR A 16 21.17 4.89 8.96
N GLN A 17 20.85 5.94 9.72
CA GLN A 17 20.82 5.89 11.19
C GLN A 17 19.49 5.36 11.78
N PRO A 18 18.31 5.90 11.41
CA PRO A 18 17.05 5.55 12.06
C PRO A 18 16.55 4.15 11.68
N GLY A 19 15.77 3.48 12.53
CA GLY A 19 15.16 2.18 12.22
C GLY A 19 14.11 2.23 11.11
N ILE A 20 13.61 3.42 10.77
CA ILE A 20 12.63 3.66 9.70
C ILE A 20 13.20 4.71 8.74
N THR A 21 13.23 4.42 7.44
CA THR A 21 13.82 5.32 6.44
C THR A 21 12.98 5.40 5.18
N ARG A 22 12.64 6.62 4.74
CA ARG A 22 12.10 6.84 3.39
C ARG A 22 13.23 6.86 2.37
N SER A 23 13.04 6.13 1.26
CA SER A 23 13.91 6.25 0.09
C SER A 23 13.74 7.64 -0.56
N THR A 24 14.86 8.22 -1.01
CA THR A 24 14.87 9.47 -1.79
C THR A 24 14.99 9.23 -3.30
N LYS A 25 15.22 7.97 -3.72
CA LYS A 25 15.40 7.57 -5.12
C LYS A 25 14.32 6.62 -5.64
N SER A 26 13.46 6.12 -4.78
CA SER A 26 12.36 5.21 -5.13
C SER A 26 11.14 5.44 -4.21
N SER A 27 9.99 4.93 -4.63
CA SER A 27 8.77 4.91 -3.84
C SER A 27 8.80 3.78 -2.81
N ALA A 28 9.76 3.85 -1.88
CA ALA A 28 9.95 2.84 -0.83
C ALA A 28 10.16 3.45 0.56
N VAL A 29 9.76 2.69 1.57
CA VAL A 29 10.09 2.88 2.98
C VAL A 29 10.79 1.60 3.45
N PHE A 30 11.98 1.75 4.02
CA PHE A 30 12.75 0.65 4.60
C PHE A 30 12.61 0.69 6.12
N ILE A 31 12.22 -0.43 6.71
CA ILE A 31 12.11 -0.60 8.16
C ILE A 31 13.02 -1.74 8.62
N PHE A 32 13.60 -1.58 9.81
CA PHE A 32 14.62 -2.47 10.34
C PHE A 32 14.24 -2.92 11.75
N THR A 33 14.09 -4.23 11.94
CA THR A 33 13.88 -4.85 13.25
C THR A 33 15.16 -5.56 13.74
N GLY A 34 15.27 -5.78 15.04
CA GLY A 34 16.38 -6.54 15.63
C GLY A 34 16.52 -6.37 17.13
N LYS A 35 17.32 -7.24 17.76
CA LYS A 35 17.51 -7.32 19.23
C LYS A 35 17.98 -6.03 19.88
N SER A 36 18.68 -5.17 19.15
CA SER A 36 19.10 -3.85 19.65
C SER A 36 17.92 -2.90 19.91
N GLY A 37 16.70 -3.22 19.46
CA GLY A 37 15.49 -2.48 19.79
C GLY A 37 14.94 -2.79 21.19
N GLU A 38 15.20 -3.99 21.72
CA GLU A 38 14.67 -4.43 23.03
C GLU A 38 15.13 -3.50 24.17
N GLN A 39 16.36 -2.96 24.09
CA GLN A 39 16.88 -1.99 25.05
C GLN A 39 16.09 -0.67 25.08
N TYR A 40 15.28 -0.39 24.07
CA TYR A 40 14.39 0.77 23.98
C TYR A 40 12.91 0.40 24.24
N GLY A 41 12.65 -0.82 24.72
CA GLY A 41 11.30 -1.33 24.98
C GLY A 41 10.56 -1.77 23.70
N TYR A 42 11.28 -2.07 22.61
CA TYR A 42 10.65 -2.54 21.38
C TYR A 42 10.38 -4.04 21.46
N HIS A 43 9.16 -4.44 21.12
CA HIS A 43 8.68 -5.82 21.24
C HIS A 43 8.12 -6.30 19.91
N ASP A 44 8.97 -6.28 18.89
CA ASP A 44 8.59 -6.72 17.56
C ASP A 44 8.37 -8.23 17.54
N LYS A 45 7.21 -8.67 17.03
CA LYS A 45 6.83 -10.08 16.99
C LYS A 45 6.12 -10.42 15.70
N LYS A 46 6.45 -11.58 15.15
CA LYS A 46 5.74 -12.19 14.04
C LYS A 46 4.78 -13.25 14.61
N ASP A 47 3.53 -13.27 14.16
CA ASP A 47 2.60 -14.36 14.48
C ASP A 47 2.65 -15.50 13.45
N ASP A 48 1.85 -16.54 13.67
CA ASP A 48 1.81 -17.75 12.82
C ASP A 48 1.31 -17.47 11.39
N LEU A 49 0.54 -16.39 11.21
CA LEU A 49 0.05 -15.93 9.90
C LEU A 49 1.06 -15.00 9.20
N GLY A 50 2.18 -14.73 9.86
CA GLY A 50 3.24 -13.87 9.39
C GLY A 50 3.01 -12.39 9.54
N VAL A 51 1.95 -11.98 10.23
CA VAL A 51 1.70 -10.57 10.57
C VAL A 51 2.74 -10.13 11.59
N TYR A 52 3.36 -8.98 11.32
CA TYR A 52 4.34 -8.36 12.19
C TYR A 52 3.68 -7.30 13.07
N SER A 53 3.93 -7.40 14.37
CA SER A 53 3.79 -6.30 15.33
C SER A 53 5.10 -5.53 15.29
N TYR A 54 5.11 -4.32 14.75
CA TYR A 54 6.31 -3.50 14.61
C TYR A 54 6.22 -2.26 15.48
N THR A 55 7.17 -2.09 16.38
CA THR A 55 7.20 -0.95 17.31
C THR A 55 7.70 0.31 16.60
N GLY A 56 6.97 1.41 16.76
CA GLY A 56 7.34 2.70 16.18
C GLY A 56 8.66 3.26 16.72
N GLU A 57 9.23 4.22 15.99
CA GLU A 57 10.43 4.93 16.42
C GLU A 57 10.14 5.98 17.50
N GLY A 58 11.15 6.24 18.32
CA GLY A 58 11.11 7.15 19.46
C GLY A 58 11.81 6.48 20.63
N GLN A 59 12.84 7.10 21.20
CA GLN A 59 13.66 6.49 22.27
C GLN A 59 13.43 7.14 23.64
N THR A 60 12.84 8.34 23.69
CA THR A 60 12.64 9.13 24.91
C THR A 60 11.28 9.79 24.85
N GLY A 61 10.53 9.73 25.94
CA GLY A 61 9.16 10.25 26.01
C GLY A 61 8.17 9.54 25.08
N ASP A 62 6.96 10.10 25.01
CA ASP A 62 5.88 9.56 24.21
C ASP A 62 6.22 9.55 22.71
N MET A 63 5.91 8.43 22.07
CA MET A 63 6.01 8.31 20.62
C MET A 63 4.96 9.19 19.94
N THR A 64 5.26 9.64 18.72
CA THR A 64 4.36 10.47 17.92
C THR A 64 4.25 9.91 16.50
N LEU A 65 3.12 10.13 15.84
CA LEU A 65 2.91 9.85 14.42
C LEU A 65 3.61 10.92 13.56
N SER A 66 4.92 11.04 13.70
CA SER A 66 5.77 11.96 12.94
C SER A 66 6.92 11.20 12.27
N LYS A 67 7.63 11.85 11.33
CA LYS A 67 8.85 11.34 10.69
C LYS A 67 8.72 9.90 10.16
N GLY A 68 9.43 8.93 10.74
CA GLY A 68 9.40 7.52 10.35
C GLY A 68 8.08 6.84 10.68
N ASN A 69 7.48 7.12 11.84
CA ASN A 69 6.15 6.60 12.18
C ASN A 69 5.10 7.08 11.19
N LEU A 70 5.16 8.35 10.80
CA LEU A 70 4.30 8.90 9.74
C LEU A 70 4.59 8.27 8.37
N ALA A 71 5.84 7.85 8.13
CA ALA A 71 6.21 7.17 6.89
C ALA A 71 5.55 5.80 6.79
N ILE A 72 5.49 5.05 7.89
CA ILE A 72 4.75 3.78 7.96
C ILE A 72 3.26 4.07 7.82
N LEU A 73 2.69 4.99 8.60
CA LEU A 73 1.25 5.28 8.58
C LEU A 73 0.73 5.62 7.18
N ASN A 74 1.44 6.47 6.45
CA ASN A 74 1.02 6.99 5.15
C ASN A 74 1.53 6.17 3.96
N HIS A 75 2.27 5.08 4.18
CA HIS A 75 3.00 4.42 3.11
C HIS A 75 2.07 3.98 1.96
N ALA A 76 0.88 3.44 2.27
CA ALA A 76 -0.12 3.03 1.28
C ALA A 76 -0.68 4.21 0.50
N ARG A 77 -1.09 5.25 1.22
CA ARG A 77 -1.59 6.50 0.64
C ARG A 77 -0.56 7.21 -0.26
N GLU A 78 0.71 7.15 0.12
CA GLU A 78 1.82 7.71 -0.67
C GLU A 78 2.32 6.76 -1.77
N GLY A 79 1.80 5.53 -1.84
CA GLY A 79 2.22 4.53 -2.84
C GLY A 79 3.63 4.02 -2.63
N ARG A 80 4.09 3.97 -1.39
CA ARG A 80 5.43 3.54 -1.03
C ARG A 80 5.43 2.10 -0.53
N ALA A 81 6.19 1.24 -1.21
CA ALA A 81 6.45 -0.13 -0.76
C ALA A 81 7.13 -0.12 0.62
N LEU A 82 6.64 -0.92 1.56
CA LEU A 82 7.20 -1.00 2.91
C LEU A 82 8.01 -2.30 3.04
N HIS A 83 9.33 -2.19 3.01
CA HIS A 83 10.24 -3.33 3.02
C HIS A 83 10.84 -3.53 4.41
N LEU A 84 10.66 -4.72 4.98
CA LEU A 84 11.16 -5.07 6.31
C LEU A 84 12.43 -5.91 6.24
N PHE A 85 13.42 -5.49 7.03
CA PHE A 85 14.70 -6.15 7.19
C PHE A 85 14.94 -6.51 8.65
N GLU A 86 15.51 -7.69 8.89
CA GLU A 86 15.95 -8.14 10.21
C GLU A 86 17.47 -7.98 10.33
N SER A 87 17.93 -7.32 11.39
CA SER A 87 19.35 -7.22 11.73
C SER A 87 19.87 -8.54 12.29
N LEU A 88 20.96 -9.06 11.73
CA LEU A 88 21.61 -10.29 12.22
C LEU A 88 22.67 -10.04 13.29
N GLY A 89 22.79 -8.79 13.77
CA GLY A 89 23.81 -8.36 14.72
C GLY A 89 25.03 -7.73 14.05
N HIS A 90 25.97 -7.27 14.88
CA HIS A 90 27.09 -6.44 14.46
C HIS A 90 27.92 -7.10 13.34
N GLY A 91 28.10 -6.38 12.22
CA GLY A 91 28.90 -6.81 11.07
C GLY A 91 28.26 -7.90 10.18
N LYS A 92 27.15 -8.52 10.59
CA LYS A 92 26.52 -9.63 9.86
C LYS A 92 25.51 -9.19 8.80
N GLY A 93 25.23 -7.89 8.72
CA GLY A 93 24.26 -7.32 7.79
C GLY A 93 22.82 -7.62 8.17
N HIS A 94 21.93 -7.55 7.18
CA HIS A 94 20.49 -7.67 7.35
C HIS A 94 19.90 -8.73 6.42
N ARG A 95 18.91 -9.45 6.92
CA ARG A 95 18.07 -10.36 6.14
C ARG A 95 16.85 -9.59 5.65
N TYR A 96 16.57 -9.63 4.35
CA TYR A 96 15.28 -9.16 3.85
C TYR A 96 14.20 -10.15 4.28
N LEU A 97 13.14 -9.67 4.90
CA LEU A 97 12.03 -10.52 5.32
C LEU A 97 10.99 -10.60 4.20
N ASP A 98 10.31 -9.49 3.93
CA ASP A 98 9.32 -9.37 2.85
C ASP A 98 8.94 -7.89 2.63
N GLU A 99 8.06 -7.66 1.67
CA GLU A 99 7.27 -6.45 1.59
C GLU A 99 5.99 -6.59 2.43
N PHE A 100 5.62 -5.51 3.11
CA PHE A 100 4.49 -5.46 4.02
C PHE A 100 3.52 -4.33 3.66
N CYS A 101 2.28 -4.47 4.15
CA CYS A 101 1.28 -3.42 4.21
C CYS A 101 0.93 -3.12 5.66
N CYS A 102 0.91 -1.85 6.04
CA CYS A 102 0.44 -1.40 7.34
C CYS A 102 -1.10 -1.45 7.35
N ALA A 103 -1.63 -2.44 8.04
CA ALA A 103 -3.05 -2.69 8.11
C ALA A 103 -3.75 -1.82 9.16
N SER A 104 -3.12 -1.67 10.33
CA SER A 104 -3.58 -0.79 11.41
C SER A 104 -2.41 -0.36 12.28
N TYR A 105 -2.67 0.56 13.20
CA TYR A 105 -1.77 0.84 14.31
C TYR A 105 -2.56 0.95 15.62
N GLU A 106 -1.86 0.84 16.73
CA GLU A 106 -2.43 1.02 18.06
C GLU A 106 -1.43 1.71 18.98
N TRP A 107 -1.96 2.26 20.07
CA TRP A 107 -1.16 2.83 21.13
C TRP A 107 -1.00 1.82 22.25
N GLY A 108 0.22 1.67 22.74
CA GLY A 108 0.55 0.87 23.90
C GLY A 108 1.22 1.69 24.99
N GLU A 109 1.58 0.99 26.07
CA GLU A 109 2.47 1.50 27.11
C GLU A 109 3.80 0.76 27.06
N GLY A 110 4.89 1.48 27.32
CA GLY A 110 6.22 0.89 27.41
C GLY A 110 7.16 1.77 28.22
N LEU A 111 8.42 1.33 28.31
CA LEU A 111 9.48 2.12 28.91
C LEU A 111 10.30 2.81 27.82
N ASP A 112 10.82 3.98 28.14
CA ASP A 112 11.80 4.68 27.32
C ASP A 112 13.24 4.25 27.69
N LYS A 113 14.25 4.81 27.00
CA LYS A 113 15.65 4.47 27.25
C LYS A 113 16.17 4.82 28.66
N HIS A 114 15.40 5.60 29.43
CA HIS A 114 15.70 5.99 30.80
C HIS A 114 14.87 5.21 31.83
N GLY A 115 14.03 4.25 31.38
CA GLY A 115 13.13 3.49 32.23
C GLY A 115 11.86 4.23 32.62
N ASN A 116 11.56 5.37 32.00
CA ASN A 116 10.31 6.11 32.26
C ASN A 116 9.16 5.50 31.46
N LYS A 117 7.97 5.44 32.07
CA LYS A 117 6.75 5.07 31.34
C LYS A 117 6.48 6.07 30.23
N ARG A 118 6.03 5.56 29.09
CA ARG A 118 5.66 6.34 27.91
C ARG A 118 4.60 5.64 27.08
N ARG A 119 3.93 6.42 26.24
CA ARG A 119 3.08 5.91 25.17
C ARG A 119 3.92 5.39 24.00
N THR A 120 3.65 4.17 23.54
CA THR A 120 4.30 3.55 22.38
C THR A 120 3.32 3.42 21.23
N ILE A 121 3.83 3.29 20.02
CA ILE A 121 3.03 2.99 18.81
C ILE A 121 3.41 1.59 18.35
N VAL A 122 2.42 0.76 18.03
CA VAL A 122 2.63 -0.55 17.42
C VAL A 122 1.88 -0.59 16.09
N PHE A 123 2.60 -0.87 15.00
CA PHE A 123 2.06 -1.04 13.66
C PHE A 123 1.80 -2.51 13.38
N ARG A 124 0.67 -2.83 12.76
CA ARG A 124 0.30 -4.17 12.32
C ARG A 124 0.61 -4.31 10.84
N LEU A 125 1.66 -5.07 10.54
CA LEU A 125 2.22 -5.22 9.20
C LEU A 125 1.85 -6.59 8.63
N VAL A 126 1.08 -6.62 7.55
CA VAL A 126 0.69 -7.84 6.85
C VAL A 126 1.64 -8.09 5.67
N PRO A 127 2.23 -9.29 5.51
CA PRO A 127 3.01 -9.61 4.33
C PRO A 127 2.18 -9.48 3.08
N VAL A 128 2.74 -8.82 2.07
CA VAL A 128 2.09 -8.68 0.77
C VAL A 128 1.91 -10.04 0.08
N SER A 129 2.86 -10.96 0.28
CA SER A 129 2.83 -12.31 -0.32
C SER A 129 1.60 -13.13 0.09
N VAL A 130 1.06 -12.91 1.29
CA VAL A 130 -0.19 -13.54 1.76
C VAL A 130 -1.41 -13.01 0.98
N ASN A 131 -1.35 -11.78 0.46
CA ASN A 131 -2.40 -11.22 -0.39
C ASN A 131 -2.47 -11.84 -1.80
N VAL A 132 -1.41 -12.54 -2.25
CA VAL A 132 -1.31 -13.13 -3.60
C VAL A 132 -1.93 -14.53 -3.65
N GLN A 133 -2.00 -15.25 -2.52
CA GLN A 133 -2.41 -16.65 -2.52
C GLN A 133 -3.91 -16.86 -2.75
N ASP A 134 -4.74 -15.82 -2.59
CA ASP A 134 -6.16 -15.83 -2.97
C ASP A 134 -6.43 -15.34 -4.40
N GLU A 135 -5.40 -14.93 -5.17
CA GLU A 135 -5.58 -14.55 -6.58
C GLU A 135 -5.76 -15.75 -7.54
N VAL A 136 -5.75 -16.98 -7.01
CA VAL A 136 -5.86 -18.24 -7.80
C VAL A 136 -7.21 -18.96 -7.63
N LYS A 137 -8.24 -18.30 -7.10
CA LYS A 137 -9.62 -18.78 -7.33
C LYS A 137 -10.31 -17.92 -8.39
N PRO A 138 -10.39 -18.39 -9.65
CA PRO A 138 -11.47 -17.93 -10.50
C PRO A 138 -12.78 -18.41 -9.85
N ASP A 139 -13.68 -17.46 -9.59
CA ASP A 139 -15.11 -17.70 -9.45
C ASP A 139 -15.55 -18.59 -8.27
N ALA A 140 -15.59 -18.03 -7.05
CA ALA A 140 -16.46 -18.57 -5.99
C ALA A 140 -16.83 -17.59 -4.87
N ASP A 141 -16.91 -16.27 -5.12
CA ASP A 141 -17.62 -15.37 -4.21
C ASP A 141 -18.82 -14.79 -4.96
N ASN A 142 -19.86 -15.62 -5.07
CA ASN A 142 -21.23 -15.15 -5.08
C ASN A 142 -21.50 -14.51 -3.71
N GLU A 143 -21.04 -13.28 -3.52
CA GLU A 143 -21.72 -12.36 -2.63
C GLU A 143 -22.34 -11.30 -3.52
N GLU A 144 -23.66 -11.22 -3.45
CA GLU A 144 -24.52 -10.21 -4.05
C GLU A 144 -23.99 -8.81 -3.73
N ASP A 145 -22.97 -8.35 -4.46
CA ASP A 145 -22.47 -7.00 -4.33
C ASP A 145 -23.39 -6.14 -5.17
N GLU A 146 -24.50 -5.77 -4.54
CA GLU A 146 -25.49 -4.83 -5.00
C GLU A 146 -24.90 -3.91 -6.07
N ALA A 147 -25.53 -3.95 -7.24
CA ALA A 147 -25.51 -2.85 -8.19
C ALA A 147 -26.19 -1.63 -7.55
N VAL A 148 -25.69 -1.18 -6.40
CA VAL A 148 -25.78 0.23 -6.05
C VAL A 148 -25.05 0.91 -7.20
N ASP A 149 -25.80 1.70 -7.95
CA ASP A 149 -25.30 2.74 -8.84
C ASP A 149 -24.44 3.72 -8.02
N MET A 150 -23.29 3.23 -7.55
CA MET A 150 -22.27 4.04 -6.95
C MET A 150 -21.62 4.75 -8.11
N SER A 151 -21.99 6.01 -8.28
CA SER A 151 -21.27 6.93 -9.16
C SER A 151 -19.76 6.74 -9.00
N LEU A 152 -19.01 6.89 -10.10
CA LEU A 152 -17.55 6.82 -10.09
C LEU A 152 -16.93 7.68 -8.97
N SER A 153 -17.55 8.81 -8.64
CA SER A 153 -17.17 9.67 -7.52
C SER A 153 -17.27 8.99 -6.14
N ALA A 154 -18.34 8.24 -5.90
CA ALA A 154 -18.55 7.53 -4.63
C ALA A 154 -17.53 6.39 -4.51
N ALA A 155 -17.38 5.58 -5.56
CA ALA A 155 -16.38 4.51 -5.60
C ALA A 155 -14.96 5.05 -5.39
N ARG A 156 -14.63 6.19 -6.01
CA ARG A 156 -13.33 6.86 -5.81
C ARG A 156 -13.10 7.26 -4.36
N LYS A 157 -14.11 7.90 -3.73
CA LYS A 157 -14.02 8.33 -2.33
C LYS A 157 -13.80 7.13 -1.41
N THR A 158 -14.58 6.07 -1.58
CA THR A 158 -14.47 4.85 -0.79
C THR A 158 -13.11 4.15 -0.98
N ALA A 159 -12.55 4.14 -2.19
CA ALA A 159 -11.24 3.57 -2.46
C ALA A 159 -10.09 4.39 -1.84
N LEU A 160 -10.20 5.73 -1.84
CA LEU A 160 -9.24 6.61 -1.18
C LEU A 160 -9.27 6.44 0.36
N GLU A 161 -10.46 6.45 0.96
CA GLU A 161 -10.63 6.23 2.41
C GLU A 161 -10.16 4.84 2.84
N ALA A 162 -10.34 3.84 1.99
CA ALA A 162 -9.82 2.49 2.24
C ALA A 162 -8.28 2.44 2.27
N SER A 163 -7.58 3.41 1.67
CA SER A 163 -6.11 3.43 1.67
C SER A 163 -5.51 4.01 2.95
N ASP A 164 -6.33 4.60 3.83
CA ASP A 164 -5.87 5.12 5.12
C ASP A 164 -5.67 3.99 6.14
N THR A 165 -4.64 4.15 6.98
CA THR A 165 -4.35 3.22 8.08
C THR A 165 -5.12 3.65 9.34
N PRO A 166 -6.12 2.89 9.80
CA PRO A 166 -6.91 3.19 10.98
C PRO A 166 -6.15 2.84 12.26
N GLU A 167 -6.58 3.49 13.34
CA GLU A 167 -6.28 3.06 14.71
C GLU A 167 -7.23 1.91 15.09
N GLY A 168 -6.72 0.77 15.61
CA GLY A 168 -7.58 -0.35 16.05
C GLY A 168 -6.91 -1.73 16.21
N ASP A 169 -7.57 -2.58 17.01
CA ASP A 169 -7.09 -3.86 17.58
C ASP A 169 -7.21 -5.11 16.65
N GLN A 170 -6.47 -6.16 17.02
CA GLN A 170 -5.86 -7.26 16.28
C GLN A 170 -6.75 -8.30 15.58
N ASN A 171 -8.08 -8.32 15.73
CA ASN A 171 -8.82 -9.54 15.38
C ASN A 171 -9.18 -9.73 13.89
N LEU A 172 -8.98 -8.72 13.03
CA LEU A 172 -9.41 -8.78 11.61
C LEU A 172 -8.42 -8.12 10.63
N VAL A 173 -7.12 -8.14 10.94
CA VAL A 173 -6.09 -7.43 10.18
C VAL A 173 -6.05 -7.85 8.70
N LEU A 174 -6.07 -9.17 8.42
CA LEU A 174 -6.10 -9.70 7.05
C LEU A 174 -7.40 -9.37 6.32
N LYS A 175 -8.55 -9.54 6.98
CA LYS A 175 -9.88 -9.19 6.43
C LYS A 175 -9.95 -7.71 6.08
N THR A 176 -9.36 -6.85 6.90
CA THR A 176 -9.28 -5.42 6.67
C THR A 176 -8.48 -5.10 5.41
N VAL A 177 -7.27 -5.67 5.25
CA VAL A 177 -6.45 -5.47 4.05
C VAL A 177 -7.19 -5.96 2.80
N TYR A 178 -7.77 -7.16 2.83
CA TYR A 178 -8.54 -7.71 1.71
C TYR A 178 -9.74 -6.82 1.34
N ALA A 179 -10.51 -6.35 2.32
CA ALA A 179 -11.65 -5.48 2.08
C ALA A 179 -11.23 -4.13 1.45
N ARG A 180 -10.06 -3.60 1.80
CA ARG A 180 -9.49 -2.40 1.15
C ARG A 180 -9.12 -2.69 -0.30
N SER A 181 -8.43 -3.80 -0.54
CA SER A 181 -8.06 -4.26 -1.87
C SER A 181 -9.28 -4.39 -2.79
N LYS A 182 -10.37 -5.01 -2.31
CA LYS A 182 -11.62 -5.17 -3.06
C LYS A 182 -12.21 -3.82 -3.50
N LYS A 183 -12.24 -2.83 -2.60
CA LYS A 183 -12.76 -1.48 -2.89
C LYS A 183 -11.96 -0.76 -3.96
N VAL A 184 -10.64 -0.84 -3.90
CA VAL A 184 -9.75 -0.21 -4.89
C VAL A 184 -9.82 -0.93 -6.23
N LYS A 185 -9.77 -2.27 -6.24
CA LYS A 185 -9.91 -3.06 -7.48
C LYS A 185 -11.25 -2.75 -8.17
N ARG A 186 -12.36 -2.70 -7.43
CA ARG A 186 -13.67 -2.30 -7.97
C ARG A 186 -13.62 -0.89 -8.57
N TYR A 187 -13.06 0.08 -7.83
CA TYR A 187 -12.93 1.45 -8.34
C TYR A 187 -12.08 1.53 -9.62
N VAL A 188 -10.95 0.83 -9.67
CA VAL A 188 -10.04 0.83 -10.83
C VAL A 188 -10.73 0.28 -12.07
N LEU A 189 -11.48 -0.81 -11.93
CA LEU A 189 -12.25 -1.40 -13.03
C LEU A 189 -13.36 -0.46 -13.50
N LEU A 190 -14.06 0.21 -12.57
CA LEU A 190 -15.05 1.25 -12.90
C LEU A 190 -14.41 2.45 -13.62
N ARG A 191 -13.23 2.90 -13.17
CA ARG A 191 -12.47 3.98 -13.80
C ARG A 191 -11.98 3.61 -15.20
N ALA A 192 -11.59 2.36 -15.40
CA ALA A 192 -11.13 1.85 -16.68
C ALA A 192 -12.27 1.78 -17.71
N ASP A 193 -13.51 1.58 -17.25
CA ASP A 193 -14.73 1.60 -18.07
C ASP A 193 -14.60 0.72 -19.33
N GLY A 194 -14.17 -0.52 -19.11
CA GLY A 194 -13.95 -1.51 -20.16
C GLY A 194 -12.82 -1.19 -21.15
N THR A 195 -12.01 -0.15 -20.90
CA THR A 195 -10.88 0.24 -21.73
C THR A 195 -9.57 0.06 -20.97
N CYS A 196 -8.63 -0.69 -21.55
CA CYS A 196 -7.30 -0.89 -20.98
C CYS A 196 -6.58 0.45 -20.79
N GLU A 197 -6.16 0.75 -19.57
CA GLU A 197 -5.51 2.01 -19.21
C GLU A 197 -4.06 2.10 -19.70
N SER A 198 -3.49 0.99 -20.18
CA SER A 198 -2.14 0.95 -20.77
C SER A 198 -2.17 1.18 -22.28
N CYS A 199 -3.00 0.46 -23.04
CA CYS A 199 -3.00 0.54 -24.51
C CYS A 199 -4.20 1.29 -25.11
N GLY A 200 -5.18 1.70 -24.31
CA GLY A 200 -6.39 2.39 -24.76
C GLY A 200 -7.35 1.53 -25.58
N LYS A 201 -7.11 0.23 -25.70
CA LYS A 201 -8.01 -0.70 -26.42
C LYS A 201 -9.11 -1.20 -25.49
N PRO A 202 -10.31 -1.54 -26.03
CA PRO A 202 -11.34 -2.22 -25.27
C PRO A 202 -10.84 -3.53 -24.63
N ALA A 203 -11.51 -3.97 -23.58
CA ALA A 203 -11.31 -5.29 -22.98
C ALA A 203 -11.40 -6.38 -24.06
N PRO A 204 -10.52 -7.40 -24.02
CA PRO A 204 -10.43 -8.41 -25.07
C PRO A 204 -11.66 -9.34 -25.14
N PHE A 205 -12.39 -9.48 -24.03
CA PHE A 205 -13.60 -10.27 -23.92
C PHE A 205 -14.42 -9.83 -22.70
N TYR A 206 -15.61 -10.40 -22.56
CA TYR A 206 -16.52 -10.17 -21.44
C TYR A 206 -16.60 -11.41 -20.55
N LYS A 207 -16.80 -11.20 -19.25
CA LYS A 207 -17.08 -12.24 -18.27
C LYS A 207 -18.50 -12.81 -18.46
N VAL A 208 -18.80 -13.91 -17.76
CA VAL A 208 -20.13 -14.54 -17.78
C VAL A 208 -21.24 -13.58 -17.31
N ASP A 209 -20.92 -12.68 -16.37
CA ASP A 209 -21.81 -11.62 -15.88
C ASP A 209 -21.98 -10.43 -16.84
N GLY A 210 -21.33 -10.47 -18.02
CA GLY A 210 -21.36 -9.39 -19.02
C GLY A 210 -20.40 -8.23 -18.75
N ALA A 211 -19.61 -8.25 -17.66
CA ALA A 211 -18.62 -7.21 -17.38
C ALA A 211 -17.38 -7.34 -18.30
N PRO A 212 -16.75 -6.23 -18.74
CA PRO A 212 -15.53 -6.27 -19.53
C PRO A 212 -14.36 -6.84 -18.72
N TYR A 213 -13.56 -7.72 -19.32
CA TYR A 213 -12.43 -8.35 -18.63
C TYR A 213 -11.17 -7.47 -18.67
N LEU A 214 -10.81 -6.90 -17.51
CA LEU A 214 -9.53 -6.23 -17.26
C LEU A 214 -8.95 -6.72 -15.93
N GLU A 215 -7.63 -6.69 -15.82
CA GLU A 215 -6.84 -7.11 -14.67
C GLU A 215 -6.30 -5.86 -13.95
N PRO A 216 -6.52 -5.69 -12.63
CA PRO A 216 -5.84 -4.66 -11.87
C PRO A 216 -4.33 -4.91 -11.84
N HIS A 217 -3.53 -3.87 -12.11
CA HIS A 217 -2.06 -3.92 -12.15
C HIS A 217 -1.45 -2.79 -11.31
N HIS A 218 -0.52 -3.11 -10.42
CA HIS A 218 0.16 -2.14 -9.56
C HIS A 218 1.42 -1.56 -10.21
N VAL A 219 1.43 -0.24 -10.45
CA VAL A 219 2.53 0.41 -11.17
C VAL A 219 3.78 0.71 -10.34
N ASN A 220 3.67 0.70 -9.00
CA ASN A 220 4.81 0.99 -8.12
C ASN A 220 5.55 -0.28 -7.65
N ARG A 221 5.16 -1.47 -8.12
CA ARG A 221 5.65 -2.75 -7.61
C ARG A 221 6.51 -3.51 -8.64
N LEU A 222 7.30 -4.44 -8.11
CA LEU A 222 8.00 -5.49 -8.87
C LEU A 222 7.16 -6.80 -8.95
N SER A 223 6.02 -6.88 -8.25
CA SER A 223 5.14 -8.06 -8.15
C SER A 223 3.67 -7.68 -7.88
N ASP A 224 2.73 -8.57 -8.22
CA ASP A 224 1.27 -8.30 -8.34
C ASP A 224 0.48 -8.22 -7.02
N GLY A 225 1.07 -8.61 -5.89
CA GLY A 225 0.41 -8.45 -4.59
C GLY A 225 0.63 -7.06 -4.01
N GLY A 226 -0.39 -6.48 -3.35
CA GLY A 226 -0.28 -5.49 -2.25
C GLY A 226 -0.58 -4.00 -2.54
N LEU A 227 -0.64 -3.16 -1.50
CA LEU A 227 -0.82 -1.68 -1.52
C LEU A 227 -1.79 -1.14 -2.57
N ASP A 228 -3.06 -1.33 -2.31
CA ASP A 228 -4.10 -0.80 -3.17
C ASP A 228 -4.38 0.66 -2.83
N HIS A 229 -3.99 1.54 -3.74
CA HIS A 229 -4.43 2.92 -3.74
C HIS A 229 -4.78 3.33 -5.18
N PRO A 230 -5.89 4.07 -5.40
CA PRO A 230 -6.35 4.52 -6.72
C PRO A 230 -5.28 5.02 -7.69
N ASN A 231 -4.33 5.82 -7.18
CA ASN A 231 -3.26 6.41 -7.99
C ASN A 231 -2.16 5.43 -8.45
N PHE A 232 -2.12 4.20 -7.93
CA PHE A 232 -1.03 3.25 -8.18
C PHE A 232 -1.50 1.90 -8.70
N VAL A 233 -2.78 1.79 -9.06
CA VAL A 233 -3.38 0.59 -9.64
C VAL A 233 -4.11 0.98 -10.91
N GLY A 234 -3.87 0.26 -12.01
CA GLY A 234 -4.51 0.49 -13.31
C GLY A 234 -5.27 -0.74 -13.80
N GLY A 235 -6.37 -0.55 -14.52
CA GLY A 235 -7.09 -1.64 -15.19
C GLY A 235 -6.47 -1.93 -16.55
N VAL A 236 -5.81 -3.07 -16.71
CA VAL A 236 -5.09 -3.43 -17.94
C VAL A 236 -5.65 -4.70 -18.59
N CYS A 237 -5.46 -4.84 -19.90
CA CYS A 237 -5.77 -6.12 -20.56
C CYS A 237 -4.66 -7.16 -20.29
N PRO A 238 -4.97 -8.47 -20.41
CA PRO A 238 -4.00 -9.54 -20.15
C PRO A 238 -2.72 -9.44 -20.98
N THR A 239 -2.82 -8.95 -22.22
CA THR A 239 -1.64 -8.73 -23.07
C THR A 239 -0.72 -7.66 -22.49
N CYS A 240 -1.27 -6.49 -22.12
CA CYS A 240 -0.48 -5.41 -21.53
C CYS A 240 0.08 -5.81 -20.16
N HIS A 241 -0.71 -6.52 -19.35
CA HIS A 241 -0.28 -7.00 -18.05
C HIS A 241 0.96 -7.91 -18.20
N ARG A 242 0.87 -8.95 -19.04
CA ARG A 242 2.00 -9.86 -19.31
C ARG A 242 3.21 -9.13 -19.91
N GLU A 243 2.98 -8.17 -20.80
CA GLU A 243 4.07 -7.37 -21.39
C GLU A 243 4.79 -6.51 -20.34
N ILE A 244 4.07 -5.97 -19.35
CA ILE A 244 4.69 -5.23 -18.25
C ILE A 244 5.63 -6.14 -17.43
N HIS A 245 5.22 -7.37 -17.12
CA HIS A 245 6.04 -8.28 -16.31
C HIS A 245 7.16 -8.99 -17.07
N TYR A 246 6.90 -9.40 -18.31
CA TYR A 246 7.75 -10.33 -19.05
C TYR A 246 8.28 -9.76 -20.37
N GLY A 247 7.74 -8.62 -20.82
CA GLY A 247 8.14 -7.97 -22.05
C GLY A 247 9.49 -7.26 -21.92
N ARG A 248 10.21 -7.19 -23.04
CA ARG A 248 11.51 -6.50 -23.14
C ARG A 248 11.44 -5.05 -22.65
N ASP A 249 10.35 -4.36 -22.99
CA ASP A 249 10.11 -2.95 -22.64
C ASP A 249 9.10 -2.79 -21.47
N GLY A 250 8.91 -3.85 -20.67
CA GLY A 250 7.89 -3.90 -19.61
C GLY A 250 8.01 -2.75 -18.60
N SER A 251 9.24 -2.43 -18.15
CA SER A 251 9.49 -1.31 -17.24
C SER A 251 9.09 0.05 -17.83
N LYS A 252 9.34 0.26 -19.13
CA LYS A 252 8.95 1.50 -19.82
C LYS A 252 7.44 1.59 -19.93
N LYS A 253 6.78 0.50 -20.32
CA LYS A 253 5.32 0.41 -20.42
C LYS A 253 4.64 0.63 -19.06
N ASN A 254 5.24 0.14 -17.98
CA ASN A 254 4.76 0.34 -16.62
C ASN A 254 4.84 1.83 -16.21
N GLU A 255 5.92 2.54 -16.56
CA GLU A 255 6.02 3.97 -16.29
C GLU A 255 5.02 4.78 -17.13
N GLU A 256 4.80 4.42 -18.39
CA GLU A 256 3.76 5.05 -19.23
C GLU A 256 2.36 4.86 -18.62
N LEU A 257 2.05 3.65 -18.13
CA LEU A 257 0.81 3.37 -17.42
C LEU A 257 0.69 4.20 -16.13
N ARG A 258 1.79 4.34 -15.38
CA ARG A 258 1.83 5.18 -14.16
C ARG A 258 1.44 6.63 -14.46
N VAL A 259 1.97 7.19 -15.54
CA VAL A 259 1.64 8.56 -16.01
C VAL A 259 0.18 8.65 -16.46
N ALA A 260 -0.33 7.64 -17.17
CA ALA A 260 -1.73 7.59 -17.61
C ALA A 260 -2.71 7.58 -16.42
N ILE A 261 -2.47 6.73 -15.42
CA ILE A 261 -3.28 6.65 -14.19
C ILE A 261 -3.28 8.00 -13.47
N MET A 262 -2.11 8.58 -13.26
CA MET A 262 -1.97 9.88 -12.58
C MET A 262 -2.76 10.98 -13.31
N THR A 263 -2.71 10.99 -14.65
CA THR A 263 -3.44 11.95 -15.47
C THR A 263 -4.96 11.81 -15.30
N LYS A 264 -5.48 10.57 -15.36
CA LYS A 264 -6.90 10.28 -15.14
C LYS A 264 -7.36 10.68 -13.74
N GLU A 265 -6.59 10.33 -12.71
CA GLU A 265 -6.92 10.67 -11.32
C GLU A 265 -6.97 12.17 -11.07
N ASN A 266 -6.02 12.92 -11.65
CA ASN A 266 -6.00 14.38 -11.55
C ASN A 266 -7.19 15.01 -12.28
N ALA A 267 -7.53 14.50 -13.47
CA ALA A 267 -8.71 14.97 -14.21
C ALA A 267 -10.00 14.73 -13.43
N LEU A 268 -10.17 13.54 -12.84
CA LEU A 268 -11.32 13.22 -11.99
C LEU A 268 -11.38 14.11 -10.75
N ALA A 269 -10.25 14.31 -10.06
CA ALA A 269 -10.18 15.18 -8.90
C ALA A 269 -10.58 16.63 -9.24
N LYS A 270 -10.11 17.15 -10.38
CA LYS A 270 -10.46 18.50 -10.87
C LYS A 270 -11.95 18.61 -11.19
N ALA A 271 -12.50 17.66 -11.95
CA ALA A 271 -13.93 17.64 -12.29
C ALA A 271 -14.83 17.62 -11.04
N LEU A 272 -14.45 16.87 -10.01
CA LEU A 272 -15.18 16.82 -8.74
C LEU A 272 -15.09 18.13 -7.94
N GLN A 273 -13.95 18.83 -8.00
CA GLN A 273 -13.81 20.15 -7.37
C GLN A 273 -14.68 21.20 -8.07
N GLU A 274 -14.72 21.18 -9.40
CA GLU A 274 -15.54 22.08 -10.21
C GLU A 274 -17.03 21.84 -9.95
N ALA A 275 -17.49 20.59 -9.95
CA ALA A 275 -18.87 20.24 -9.65
C ALA A 275 -19.32 20.68 -8.24
N LYS A 276 -18.42 20.61 -7.23
CA LYS A 276 -18.70 21.10 -5.87
C LYS A 276 -18.83 22.63 -5.81
N ARG A 277 -18.03 23.36 -6.61
CA ARG A 277 -18.11 24.83 -6.69
C ARG A 277 -19.44 25.26 -7.32
N SER A 278 -19.82 24.65 -8.45
CA SER A 278 -21.09 24.98 -9.14
C SER A 278 -22.32 24.70 -8.27
N LYS A 279 -22.33 23.63 -7.46
CA LYS A 279 -23.43 23.36 -6.51
C LYS A 279 -23.52 24.38 -5.36
N LYS A 280 -22.39 24.94 -4.90
CA LYS A 280 -22.38 25.99 -3.87
C LYS A 280 -22.88 27.33 -4.41
N SER A 281 -22.65 27.62 -5.69
CA SER A 281 -23.13 28.82 -6.36
C SER A 281 -24.62 28.79 -6.72
N ALA A 282 -25.26 27.63 -6.63
CA ALA A 282 -26.65 27.41 -7.04
C ALA A 282 -27.64 27.33 -5.85
N VAL A 283 -27.19 27.51 -4.60
CA VAL A 283 -28.08 27.61 -3.43
C VAL A 283 -28.54 29.07 -3.32
N PRO A 284 -29.82 29.41 -3.56
CA PRO A 284 -30.32 30.77 -3.38
C PRO A 284 -30.35 31.10 -1.88
N THR A 285 -29.87 32.29 -1.52
CA THR A 285 -30.14 32.95 -0.24
C THR A 285 -31.61 33.30 -0.09
#